data_AF-A0A6N6TBD5-F1
#
_entry.id   AF-A0A6N6TBD5-F1
#
_cell.length_a   1.000
_cell.length_b   1.000
_cell.length_c   1.000
_cell.angle_alpha   90.00
_cell.angle_beta   90.00
_cell.angle_gamma   90.00
#
_symmetry.space_group_name_H-M   'P 1'
#
loop_
_entity.id
_entity.type
_entity.pdbx_description
1 polymer ?
#
loop_
_entity_poly.entity_id
_entity_poly.type
_entity_poly.pdbx_seq_one_letter_code
_entity_poly.pdbx_strand_id
1 'polypeptide(L)'
;MLQTVEAIIEPSGVVRLLENVRITTPKRAIVTVLDTLGHPDYTLEPGHPDVLLKFLAEHPLPLECQRTAEAIDAQIQAERDARTS
;
A
#
# COMPACT_ATOMS: atom_id res chain seq x y z
N MET A 1 0.93 27.45 21.15
CA MET A 1 1.36 27.19 19.76
C MET A 1 1.84 25.76 19.71
N LEU A 2 1.30 24.93 18.81
CA LEU A 2 1.70 23.54 18.62
C LEU A 2 2.80 23.51 17.56
N GLN A 3 3.90 22.83 17.86
CA GLN A 3 4.98 22.57 16.90
C GLN A 3 4.99 21.06 16.66
N THR A 4 4.84 20.67 15.40
CA THR A 4 4.96 19.28 14.95
C THR A 4 6.36 19.10 14.38
N VAL A 5 7.03 18.01 14.72
CA VAL A 5 8.35 17.66 14.19
C VAL A 5 8.36 16.20 13.78
N GLU A 6 9.13 15.90 12.75
CA GLU A 6 9.28 14.53 12.28
C GLU A 6 10.34 13.77 13.09
N ALA A 7 10.08 12.49 13.31
CA ALA A 7 10.93 11.61 14.09
C ALA A 7 10.86 10.18 13.54
N ILE A 8 11.94 9.44 13.73
CA ILE A 8 11.98 7.99 13.53
C ILE A 8 11.77 7.32 14.88
N ILE A 9 10.87 6.35 14.93
CA ILE A 9 10.69 5.47 16.08
C ILE A 9 11.31 4.13 15.73
N GLU A 10 12.39 3.76 16.41
CA GLU A 10 13.04 2.48 16.22
C GLU A 10 12.20 1.35 16.86
N PRO A 11 12.36 0.07 16.42
CA PRO A 11 11.69 -1.07 17.05
C PRO A 11 11.99 -1.21 18.56
N SER A 12 13.12 -0.66 19.01
CA SER A 12 13.50 -0.55 20.42
C SER A 12 12.63 0.41 21.23
N GLY A 13 11.77 1.20 20.58
CA GLY A 13 10.99 2.28 21.18
C GLY A 13 11.75 3.60 21.30
N VAL A 14 13.00 3.68 20.83
CA VAL A 14 13.78 4.91 20.83
C VAL A 14 13.24 5.87 19.77
N VAL A 15 12.93 7.11 20.18
CA VAL A 15 12.47 8.17 19.28
C VAL A 15 13.64 9.10 18.96
N ARG A 16 14.00 9.19 17.68
CA ARG A 16 15.03 10.10 17.17
C ARG A 16 14.40 11.18 16.31
N LEU A 17 14.52 12.44 16.75
CA LEU A 17 14.07 13.59 15.99
C LEU A 17 14.92 13.76 14.73
N LEU A 18 14.28 14.03 13.59
CA LEU A 18 14.97 14.29 12.32
C LEU A 18 15.50 15.72 12.24
N GLU A 19 14.97 16.61 13.06
CA GLU A 19 15.34 18.02 13.12
C GLU A 19 15.53 18.50 14.57
N ASN A 20 16.28 19.59 14.73
CA ASN A 20 16.52 20.18 16.03
C ASN A 20 15.29 20.95 16.51
N VAL A 21 14.63 20.45 17.55
CA VAL A 21 13.57 21.18 18.25
C VAL A 21 14.21 22.15 19.25
N ARG A 22 13.98 23.45 19.07
CA ARG A 22 14.41 24.46 20.05
C ARG A 22 13.34 24.66 21.11
N ILE A 23 13.59 24.14 22.31
CA ILE A 23 12.72 24.34 23.47
C ILE A 23 13.47 25.16 24.52
N THR A 24 12.86 26.25 24.99
CA THR A 24 13.45 27.16 25.98
C THR A 24 13.26 26.69 27.42
N THR A 25 12.29 25.81 27.66
CA THR A 25 11.99 25.20 28.95
C THR A 25 11.53 23.75 28.76
N PRO A 26 11.68 22.86 29.76
CA PRO A 26 11.16 21.49 29.67
C PRO A 26 9.64 21.48 29.44
N LYS A 27 9.18 20.69 28.48
CA LYS A 27 7.75 20.56 28.13
C LYS A 27 7.38 19.10 27.93
N ARG A 28 6.13 18.77 28.27
CA ARG A 28 5.53 17.47 27.92
C ARG A 28 5.23 17.44 26.44
N ALA A 29 5.49 16.31 25.79
CA ALA A 29 5.18 16.05 24.39
C ALA A 29 4.25 14.83 24.26
N ILE A 30 3.47 14.80 23.19
CA ILE A 30 2.64 13.66 22.79
C ILE A 30 3.24 13.12 21.49
N VAL A 31 3.40 11.80 21.42
CA VAL A 31 3.91 11.13 20.23
C VAL A 31 2.73 10.42 19.57
N THR A 32 2.47 10.77 18.30
CA THR A 32 1.49 10.07 17.47
C THR A 32 2.25 9.29 16.43
N VAL A 33 2.07 7.97 16.42
CA VAL A 33 2.66 7.10 15.40
C VAL A 33 1.74 7.09 14.20
N LEU A 34 2.25 7.52 13.05
CA LEU A 34 1.54 7.37 11.78
C LEU A 34 1.80 5.96 11.28
N ASP A 35 0.86 5.07 11.54
CA ASP A 35 0.86 3.76 10.92
C ASP A 35 0.39 3.96 9.47
N THR A 36 1.30 3.76 8.51
CA THR A 36 0.88 3.64 7.12
C THR A 36 0.12 2.32 7.04
N LEU A 37 -1.21 2.39 7.14
CA LEU A 37 -2.16 1.28 6.98
C LEU A 37 -1.51 0.15 6.21
N GLY A 38 -1.22 -0.93 6.94
CA GLY A 38 -0.29 -1.98 6.55
C GLY A 38 -0.27 -2.24 5.04
N HIS A 39 0.89 -2.04 4.44
CA HIS A 39 1.37 -3.18 3.67
C HIS A 39 1.67 -4.24 4.73
N PRO A 40 0.98 -5.40 4.72
CA PRO A 40 1.63 -6.61 5.20
C PRO A 40 3.06 -6.61 4.68
N ASP A 41 3.99 -7.18 5.43
CA ASP A 41 5.29 -7.58 4.89
C ASP A 41 5.05 -8.53 3.69
N TYR A 42 4.65 -7.99 2.54
CA TYR A 42 5.00 -8.51 1.25
C TYR A 42 6.44 -8.07 1.11
N THR A 43 7.34 -8.82 1.75
CA THR A 43 8.62 -9.09 1.10
C THR A 43 8.27 -9.32 -0.37
N LEU A 44 8.69 -8.38 -1.22
CA LEU A 44 8.56 -8.43 -2.66
C LEU A 44 9.41 -9.60 -3.18
N GLU A 45 8.98 -10.81 -2.83
CA GLU A 45 9.28 -12.00 -3.59
C GLU A 45 8.73 -11.72 -5.01
N PRO A 46 9.50 -12.02 -6.07
CA PRO A 46 9.08 -11.77 -7.44
C PRO A 46 7.68 -12.34 -7.66
N GLY A 47 6.75 -11.48 -8.12
CA GLY A 47 5.31 -11.71 -8.10
C GLY A 47 4.88 -13.16 -8.32
N HIS A 48 4.47 -13.82 -7.25
CA HIS A 48 3.88 -15.14 -7.31
C HIS A 48 2.42 -14.98 -7.78
N PRO A 49 2.07 -15.40 -9.01
CA PRO A 49 0.70 -15.25 -9.52
C PRO A 49 -0.34 -15.89 -8.60
N ASP A 50 0.05 -16.90 -7.83
CA ASP A 50 -0.79 -17.57 -6.85
C ASP A 50 -1.28 -16.66 -5.71
N VAL A 51 -0.49 -15.64 -5.32
CA VAL A 51 -0.93 -14.67 -4.30
C VAL A 51 -2.05 -13.79 -4.86
N LEU A 52 -1.92 -13.34 -6.11
CA LEU A 52 -2.96 -12.57 -6.79
C LEU A 52 -4.21 -13.41 -7.03
N LEU A 53 -4.06 -14.67 -7.44
CA LEU A 53 -5.18 -15.59 -7.63
C LEU A 53 -5.92 -15.86 -6.32
N LYS A 54 -5.18 -16.04 -5.21
CA LYS A 54 -5.76 -16.22 -3.88
C LYS A 54 -6.51 -14.97 -3.42
N PHE A 55 -5.91 -13.79 -3.60
CA PHE A 55 -6.56 -12.52 -3.26
C PHE A 55 -7.86 -12.31 -4.06
N LEU A 56 -7.85 -12.59 -5.37
CA LEU A 56 -9.05 -12.47 -6.21
C LEU A 56 -10.14 -13.50 -5.86
N ALA A 57 -9.76 -14.66 -5.33
CA ALA A 57 -10.71 -15.65 -4.83
C ALA A 57 -11.38 -15.21 -3.51
N GLU A 58 -10.62 -14.57 -2.63
CA GLU A 58 -11.10 -14.06 -1.33
C GLU A 58 -11.88 -12.73 -1.49
N HIS A 59 -11.53 -11.94 -2.50
CA HIS A 59 -12.12 -10.63 -2.80
C HIS A 59 -12.57 -10.56 -4.27
N PRO A 60 -13.71 -11.18 -4.61
CA PRO A 60 -14.22 -11.14 -5.97
C PRO A 60 -14.55 -9.71 -6.39
N LEU A 61 -14.33 -9.41 -7.67
CA LEU A 61 -14.71 -8.13 -8.26
C LEU A 61 -16.23 -7.90 -8.13
N PRO A 62 -16.70 -6.65 -8.06
CA PRO A 62 -18.12 -6.34 -8.17
C PRO A 62 -18.75 -6.99 -9.42
N LEU A 63 -20.02 -7.41 -9.34
CA LEU A 63 -20.69 -8.15 -10.41
C LEU A 63 -20.69 -7.39 -11.73
N GLU A 64 -20.75 -6.07 -11.70
CA GLU A 64 -20.66 -5.20 -12.88
C GLU A 64 -19.31 -5.28 -13.61
N CYS A 65 -18.25 -5.72 -12.94
CA CYS A 65 -16.90 -5.87 -13.48
C CYS A 65 -16.54 -7.33 -13.78
N GLN A 66 -17.35 -8.29 -13.35
CA GLN A 66 -17.14 -9.71 -13.63
C GLN A 66 -17.52 -9.99 -15.09
N ARG A 67 -16.53 -10.41 -15.89
CA ARG A 67 -16.73 -10.86 -17.27
C ARG A 67 -16.61 -12.38 -17.32
N THR A 68 -17.36 -13.00 -18.23
CA THR A 68 -17.17 -14.42 -18.53
C THR A 68 -15.86 -14.62 -19.27
N ALA A 69 -15.29 -15.83 -19.17
CA ALA A 69 -14.06 -16.19 -19.88
C ALA A 69 -14.20 -15.95 -21.40
N GLU A 70 -15.35 -16.31 -21.97
CA GLU A 70 -15.64 -16.14 -23.40
C GLU A 70 -15.63 -14.66 -23.81
N ALA A 71 -16.18 -13.77 -22.99
CA ALA A 71 -16.18 -12.33 -23.27
C ALA A 71 -14.76 -11.73 -23.17
N ILE A 72 -13.94 -12.22 -22.24
CA ILE A 72 -12.53 -11.83 -22.12
C ILE A 72 -11.76 -12.27 -23.37
N ASP A 73 -11.92 -13.53 -23.79
CA ASP A 73 -11.23 -14.08 -24.96
C ASP A 73 -11.64 -13.36 -26.25
N ALA A 74 -12.94 -13.07 -26.42
CA ALA A 74 -13.44 -12.32 -27.56
C ALA A 74 -12.83 -10.90 -27.62
N GLN A 75 -12.67 -10.23 -26.48
CA GLN A 75 -12.05 -8.91 -26.41
C GLN A 75 -10.55 -8.98 -26.75
N ILE A 76 -9.82 -9.94 -26.17
CA ILE A 76 -8.38 -10.12 -26.44
C ILE A 76 -8.15 -10.39 -27.94
N GLN A 77 -8.99 -11.22 -28.56
CA GLN A 77 -8.88 -11.51 -29.98
C GLN A 77 -9.18 -10.27 -30.84
N ALA A 78 -10.23 -9.53 -30.52
CA ALA A 78 -10.56 -8.28 -31.22
C ALA A 78 -9.41 -7.25 -31.15
N GLU A 79 -8.75 -7.11 -30.00
CA GLU A 79 -7.59 -6.22 -29.85
C GLU A 79 -6.36 -6.71 -30.64
N ARG A 80 -6.14 -8.02 -30.74
CA ARG A 80 -5.05 -8.59 -31.56
C ARG A 80 -5.31 -8.36 -33.04
N ASP A 81 -6.54 -8.58 -33.49
CA ASP A 81 -6.93 -8.40 -34.89
C ASP A 81 -6.82 -6.92 -35.31
N ALA A 82 -7.20 -6.00 -34.43
CA ALA A 82 -7.08 -4.56 -34.63
C ALA A 82 -5.63 -4.04 -34.65
N ARG A 83 -4.68 -4.74 -34.02
CA ARG A 83 -3.25 -4.40 -34.07
C ARG A 83 -2.54 -4.93 -35.31
N THR A 84 -3.14 -5.88 -36.00
CA THR A 84 -2.52 -6.60 -37.12
C THR A 84 -3.08 -6.15 -38.48
N SER A 85 -4.12 -5.30 -38.49
CA SER A 85 -4.72 -4.68 -39.69
C SER A 85 -4.30 -3.21 -39.82
#